data_AF-R4XKD7-F1
#
_entry.id   AF-R4XKD7-F1
#
_cell.length_a   1.000
_cell.length_b   1.000
_cell.length_c   1.000
_cell.angle_alpha   90.00
_cell.angle_beta   90.00
_cell.angle_gamma   90.00
#
_symmetry.space_group_name_H-M   'P 1'
#
loop_
_entity.id
_entity.type
_entity.pdbx_description
1 polymer ?
#
loop_
_entity_poly.entity_id
_entity_poly.type
_entity_poly.pdbx_seq_one_letter_code
_entity_poly.pdbx_strand_id
1 'polypeptide(L)'
;MTKKQLSGAAQRAKEAKEQRLRDQQAERDAVCKRQQDQQAERDAIIARSKGQTTGPTPAPIPAPVPAPAQVPASRLAPVSVSASGTNDEIVSDAPKKRKRPVETVDDRAARKQARDTHAAEIESKGVLWDRCESCEHNGKDCWMSTTRGYRQRAYCCSECYRRQKKCSHDLPASSFRAQLAATREIQDREKRALPALARQAAEEEAKRQQAQAKADRKEQLEEQRRQDLLKLKQRELEVRADEAATQREYIGGQLRLAEMHLRGSPKKAGPSLGPIIEEVEE
;
A
#
# COMPACT_ATOMS: atom_id res chain seq x y z
N MET A 1 48.46 -29.59 22.23
CA MET A 1 47.54 -28.44 22.13
C MET A 1 46.82 -28.29 23.46
N THR A 2 47.02 -27.16 24.14
CA THR A 2 46.62 -26.96 25.54
C THR A 2 45.14 -26.57 25.64
N LYS A 3 44.43 -27.09 26.66
CA LYS A 3 43.00 -26.82 26.94
C LYS A 3 42.61 -25.33 26.95
N LYS A 4 43.56 -24.41 27.08
CA LYS A 4 43.36 -22.95 26.99
C LYS A 4 43.10 -22.41 25.57
N GLN A 5 43.45 -23.12 24.50
CA GLN A 5 43.19 -22.61 23.13
C GLN A 5 41.80 -22.96 22.60
N LEU A 6 41.16 -24.02 23.12
CA LEU A 6 39.81 -24.41 22.71
C LEU A 6 38.72 -23.46 23.25
N SER A 7 38.95 -22.77 24.37
CA SER A 7 37.99 -21.81 24.94
C SER A 7 37.84 -20.53 24.12
N GLY A 8 38.91 -20.06 23.47
CA GLY A 8 38.88 -18.83 22.66
C GLY A 8 38.05 -18.98 21.38
N ALA A 9 38.05 -20.16 20.75
CA ALA A 9 37.24 -20.42 19.56
C ALA A 9 35.74 -20.45 19.87
N ALA A 10 35.35 -21.09 20.99
CA ALA A 10 33.97 -21.15 21.44
C ALA A 10 33.42 -19.75 21.81
N GLN A 11 34.25 -18.92 22.44
CA GLN A 11 33.86 -17.56 22.81
C GLN A 11 33.62 -16.66 21.59
N ARG A 12 34.52 -16.70 20.60
CA ARG A 12 34.32 -15.98 19.33
C ARG A 12 33.07 -16.44 18.57
N ALA A 13 32.75 -17.73 18.59
CA ALA A 13 31.53 -18.24 17.97
C ALA A 13 30.26 -17.74 18.68
N LYS A 14 30.30 -17.60 20.02
CA LYS A 14 29.20 -17.03 20.80
C LYS A 14 29.00 -15.54 20.51
N GLU A 15 30.08 -14.77 20.49
CA GLU A 15 30.06 -13.33 20.15
C GLU A 15 29.56 -13.10 18.72
N ALA A 16 30.01 -13.91 17.75
CA ALA A 16 29.53 -13.82 16.37
C ALA A 16 28.04 -14.13 16.24
N LYS A 17 27.53 -15.11 17.01
CA LYS A 17 26.09 -15.42 17.02
C LYS A 17 25.27 -14.31 17.65
N GLU A 18 25.76 -13.71 18.73
CA GLU A 18 25.11 -12.58 19.39
C GLU A 18 25.06 -11.35 18.46
N GLN A 19 26.17 -11.07 17.76
CA GLN A 19 26.21 -9.99 16.77
C GLN A 19 25.17 -10.19 15.66
N ARG A 20 25.08 -11.40 15.10
CA ARG A 20 24.06 -11.72 14.07
C ARG A 20 22.63 -11.52 14.56
N LEU A 21 22.35 -11.80 15.83
CA LEU A 21 21.02 -11.57 16.41
C LEU A 21 20.73 -10.07 16.56
N ARG A 22 21.73 -9.26 16.93
CA ARG A 22 21.59 -7.80 16.98
C ARG A 22 21.35 -7.22 15.59
N ASP A 23 22.08 -7.69 14.59
CA ASP A 23 21.91 -7.26 13.20
C ASP A 23 20.52 -7.63 12.66
N GLN A 24 20.03 -8.86 12.93
CA GLN A 24 18.68 -9.26 12.58
C GLN A 24 17.59 -8.42 13.28
N GLN A 25 17.81 -8.08 14.56
CA GLN A 25 16.88 -7.22 15.28
C GLN A 25 16.85 -5.80 14.68
N ALA A 26 18.01 -5.24 14.36
CA ALA A 26 18.11 -3.93 13.71
C ALA A 26 17.43 -3.92 12.33
N GLU A 27 17.54 -5.00 11.54
CA GLU A 27 16.81 -5.13 10.27
C GLU A 27 15.29 -5.14 10.47
N ARG A 28 14.80 -5.89 11.47
CA ARG A 28 13.36 -5.92 11.80
C ARG A 28 12.84 -4.55 12.22
N ASP A 29 13.60 -3.84 13.05
CA ASP A 29 13.24 -2.49 13.49
C ASP A 29 13.25 -1.50 12.32
N ALA A 30 14.21 -1.61 11.40
CA ALA A 30 14.26 -0.80 10.18
C ALA A 30 13.09 -1.08 9.22
N VAL A 31 12.65 -2.33 9.09
CA VAL A 31 11.45 -2.68 8.34
C VAL A 31 10.20 -2.10 8.99
N CYS A 32 10.06 -2.23 10.32
CA CYS A 32 8.92 -1.70 11.06
C CYS A 32 8.82 -0.17 10.92
N LYS A 33 9.96 0.55 11.03
CA LYS A 33 10.02 2.00 10.82
C LYS A 33 9.58 2.40 9.40
N ARG A 34 10.07 1.71 8.37
CA ARG A 34 9.64 1.97 6.97
C ARG A 34 8.14 1.77 6.78
N GLN A 35 7.53 0.76 7.42
CA GLN A 35 6.08 0.57 7.36
C GLN A 35 5.30 1.69 8.07
N GLN A 36 5.80 2.18 9.20
CA GLN A 36 5.21 3.32 9.90
C GLN A 36 5.29 4.60 9.06
N ASP A 37 6.44 4.86 8.43
CA ASP A 37 6.63 6.02 7.56
C ASP A 37 5.68 5.96 6.34
N GLN A 38 5.53 4.78 5.72
CA GLN A 38 4.56 4.57 4.63
C GLN A 38 3.11 4.76 5.08
N GLN A 39 2.76 4.32 6.29
CA GLN A 39 1.41 4.52 6.83
C GLN A 39 1.14 6.01 7.08
N ALA A 40 2.10 6.73 7.67
CA ALA A 40 2.01 8.17 7.87
C ALA A 40 1.87 8.95 6.54
N GLU A 41 2.58 8.53 5.50
CA GLU A 41 2.44 9.10 4.15
C GLU A 41 1.04 8.86 3.56
N ARG A 42 0.50 7.64 3.69
CA ARG A 42 -0.87 7.32 3.24
C ARG A 42 -1.91 8.15 3.98
N ASP A 43 -1.76 8.29 5.29
CA ASP A 43 -2.68 9.10 6.11
C ASP A 43 -2.59 10.59 5.74
N ALA A 44 -1.39 11.10 5.42
CA ALA A 44 -1.21 12.47 4.93
C ALA A 44 -1.87 12.69 3.55
N ILE A 45 -1.81 11.71 2.64
CA ILE A 45 -2.50 11.75 1.35
C ILE A 45 -4.02 11.77 1.57
N ILE A 46 -4.54 10.91 2.44
CA ILE A 46 -5.98 10.87 2.76
C ILE A 46 -6.41 12.20 3.37
N ALA A 47 -5.66 12.75 4.33
CA ALA A 47 -5.95 14.06 4.94
C ALA A 47 -5.97 15.19 3.90
N ARG A 48 -5.00 15.21 2.97
CA ARG A 48 -4.95 16.20 1.88
C ARG A 48 -6.14 16.07 0.95
N SER A 49 -6.56 14.83 0.63
CA SER A 49 -7.72 14.59 -0.24
C SER A 49 -9.04 15.03 0.41
N LYS A 50 -9.17 14.90 1.74
CA LYS A 50 -10.35 15.37 2.49
C LYS A 50 -10.39 16.89 2.67
N GLY A 51 -9.24 17.57 2.66
CA GLY A 51 -9.16 19.03 2.78
C GLY A 51 -9.38 19.80 1.48
N GLN A 52 -9.39 19.13 0.32
CA GLN A 52 -9.47 19.77 -1.00
C GLN A 52 -10.90 19.98 -1.53
N THR A 53 -11.94 19.77 -0.73
CA THR A 53 -13.35 19.97 -1.13
C THR A 53 -13.88 21.39 -0.95
N THR A 54 -13.07 22.38 -0.57
CA THR A 54 -13.43 23.80 -0.72
C THR A 54 -12.86 24.34 -2.03
N GLY A 55 -13.35 23.83 -3.16
CA GLY A 55 -13.29 24.59 -4.40
C GLY A 55 -14.08 25.89 -4.23
N PRO A 56 -13.72 26.99 -4.92
CA PRO A 56 -14.54 28.20 -4.89
C PRO A 56 -15.96 27.83 -5.29
N THR A 57 -16.92 28.21 -4.44
CA THR A 57 -18.35 28.12 -4.74
C THR A 57 -18.54 28.65 -6.17
N PRO A 58 -19.00 27.82 -7.13
CA PRO A 58 -19.21 28.29 -8.49
C PRO A 58 -20.09 29.53 -8.42
N ALA A 59 -19.65 30.60 -9.08
CA ALA A 59 -20.36 31.87 -9.10
C ALA A 59 -21.83 31.62 -9.49
N PRO A 60 -22.80 32.30 -8.84
CA PRO A 60 -24.21 32.06 -9.12
C PRO A 60 -24.47 32.23 -10.61
N ILE A 61 -25.02 31.18 -11.22
CA ILE A 61 -25.44 31.16 -12.62
C ILE A 61 -26.47 32.29 -12.79
N PRO A 62 -26.32 33.18 -13.79
CA PRO A 62 -27.27 34.27 -14.02
C PRO A 62 -28.68 33.72 -14.23
N ALA A 63 -29.66 34.38 -13.59
CA ALA A 63 -31.05 33.99 -13.56
C ALA A 63 -31.62 33.79 -14.99
N PRO A 64 -32.35 32.68 -15.25
CA PRO A 64 -32.97 32.45 -16.53
C PRO A 64 -34.02 33.54 -16.83
N VAL A 65 -33.97 34.04 -18.06
CA VAL A 65 -34.93 34.98 -18.65
C VAL A 65 -36.35 34.41 -18.52
N PRO A 66 -37.35 35.22 -18.07
CA PRO A 66 -38.71 34.73 -17.89
C PRO A 66 -39.32 34.25 -19.21
N ALA A 67 -39.82 33.01 -19.20
CA ALA A 67 -40.53 32.41 -20.31
C ALA A 67 -41.86 33.14 -20.58
N PRO A 68 -42.30 33.25 -21.85
CA PRO A 68 -43.58 33.88 -22.20
C PRO A 68 -44.76 33.09 -21.63
N ALA A 69 -45.76 33.85 -21.16
CA ALA A 69 -46.97 33.38 -20.50
C ALA A 69 -47.73 32.34 -21.34
N GLN A 70 -48.02 31.17 -20.74
CA GLN A 70 -48.96 30.22 -21.31
C GLN A 70 -50.40 30.57 -20.93
N VAL A 71 -51.24 30.50 -21.96
CA VAL A 71 -52.69 30.72 -21.97
C VAL A 71 -53.39 29.63 -21.14
N PRO A 72 -54.45 29.95 -20.36
CA PRO A 72 -55.13 28.97 -19.52
C PRO A 72 -55.90 27.94 -20.35
N ALA A 73 -55.52 26.67 -20.23
CA ALA A 73 -56.27 25.54 -20.79
C ALA A 73 -57.34 25.04 -19.79
N SER A 74 -58.55 24.94 -20.34
CA SER A 74 -59.83 24.58 -19.76
C SER A 74 -59.88 23.42 -18.77
N ARG A 75 -60.77 23.61 -17.78
CA ARG A 75 -61.40 22.59 -16.92
C ARG A 75 -61.81 21.34 -17.71
N LEU A 76 -61.44 20.16 -17.20
CA LEU A 76 -62.14 18.91 -17.47
C LEU A 76 -62.51 18.20 -16.16
N ALA A 77 -63.72 17.65 -16.20
CA ALA A 77 -64.52 17.14 -15.08
C ALA A 77 -63.98 15.85 -14.44
N PRO A 78 -64.38 15.53 -13.19
CA PRO A 78 -64.07 14.27 -12.55
C PRO A 78 -64.88 13.13 -13.17
N VAL A 79 -64.18 12.09 -13.65
CA VAL A 79 -64.80 10.82 -14.05
C VAL A 79 -64.68 9.84 -12.88
N SER A 80 -65.83 9.52 -12.28
CA SER A 80 -66.01 8.45 -11.31
C SER A 80 -65.94 7.10 -12.01
N VAL A 81 -65.11 6.18 -11.51
CA VAL A 81 -65.15 4.76 -11.92
C VAL A 81 -65.20 3.91 -10.66
N SER A 82 -66.38 3.33 -10.43
CA SER A 82 -66.58 2.19 -9.54
C SER A 82 -66.10 0.93 -10.24
N ALA A 83 -65.24 0.16 -9.58
CA ALA A 83 -64.97 -1.23 -9.96
C ALA A 83 -64.88 -2.07 -8.68
N SER A 84 -65.99 -2.74 -8.39
CA SER A 84 -66.09 -3.86 -7.46
C SER A 84 -65.38 -5.06 -8.10
N GLY A 85 -64.49 -5.71 -7.35
CA GLY A 85 -63.80 -6.92 -7.77
C GLY A 85 -63.61 -7.82 -6.55
N THR A 86 -64.40 -8.89 -6.51
CA THR A 86 -64.46 -9.91 -5.48
C THR A 86 -63.20 -10.77 -5.42
N ASN A 87 -62.97 -11.32 -4.22
CA ASN A 87 -61.91 -12.27 -3.87
C ASN A 87 -61.79 -13.44 -4.86
N ASP A 88 -60.55 -13.85 -5.13
CA ASP A 88 -60.21 -15.24 -5.44
C ASP A 88 -59.15 -15.73 -4.45
N GLU A 89 -59.53 -16.81 -3.78
CA GLU A 89 -58.85 -17.50 -2.69
C GLU A 89 -57.80 -18.42 -3.29
N ILE A 90 -56.52 -18.00 -3.30
CA ILE A 90 -55.42 -18.90 -3.65
C ILE A 90 -54.98 -19.61 -2.36
N VAL A 91 -55.58 -20.78 -2.13
CA VAL A 91 -55.06 -21.81 -1.23
C VAL A 91 -53.69 -22.22 -1.75
N SER A 92 -52.63 -21.77 -1.08
CA SER A 92 -51.27 -22.28 -1.29
C SER A 92 -50.98 -23.33 -0.22
N ASP A 93 -50.84 -24.58 -0.67
CA ASP A 93 -50.34 -25.70 0.12
C ASP A 93 -49.03 -25.33 0.84
N ALA A 94 -49.08 -25.36 2.17
CA ALA A 94 -47.95 -25.05 3.03
C ALA A 94 -46.95 -26.22 3.06
N PRO A 95 -45.70 -26.06 2.58
CA PRO A 95 -44.68 -27.08 2.81
C PRO A 95 -44.34 -27.13 4.30
N LYS A 96 -44.32 -28.35 4.85
CA LYS A 96 -43.98 -28.69 6.24
C LYS A 96 -42.83 -27.83 6.76
N LYS A 97 -43.08 -27.13 7.87
CA LYS A 97 -42.15 -26.25 8.60
C LYS A 97 -40.82 -26.97 8.88
N ARG A 98 -39.83 -26.80 8.00
CA ARG A 98 -38.44 -27.04 8.36
C ARG A 98 -38.07 -26.01 9.43
N LYS A 99 -37.67 -26.46 10.62
CA LYS A 99 -37.10 -25.60 11.67
C LYS A 99 -35.98 -24.79 11.04
N ARG A 100 -36.17 -23.48 10.93
CA ARG A 100 -35.11 -22.58 10.47
C ARG A 100 -33.97 -22.69 11.50
N PRO A 101 -32.71 -22.81 11.06
CA PRO A 101 -31.59 -22.75 11.97
C PRO A 101 -31.68 -21.44 12.76
N VAL A 102 -31.44 -21.53 14.07
CA VAL A 102 -31.39 -20.37 14.95
C VAL A 102 -30.25 -19.49 14.45
N GLU A 103 -30.57 -18.30 13.92
CA GLU A 103 -29.57 -17.31 13.55
C GLU A 103 -28.72 -16.99 14.78
N THR A 104 -27.41 -17.09 14.62
CA THR A 104 -26.48 -16.73 15.68
C THR A 104 -26.42 -15.20 15.83
N VAL A 105 -25.92 -14.73 16.96
CA VAL A 105 -25.70 -13.28 17.18
C VAL A 105 -24.74 -12.73 16.11
N ASP A 106 -23.78 -13.53 15.66
CA ASP A 106 -22.83 -13.18 14.62
C ASP A 106 -23.49 -13.03 13.24
N ASP A 107 -24.46 -13.88 12.88
CA ASP A 107 -25.24 -13.76 11.64
C ASP A 107 -26.02 -12.42 11.60
N ARG A 108 -26.54 -12.01 12.76
CA ARG A 108 -27.27 -10.75 12.90
C ARG A 108 -26.34 -9.54 12.81
N ALA A 109 -25.13 -9.62 13.37
CA ALA A 109 -24.10 -8.59 13.24
C ALA A 109 -23.61 -8.46 11.80
N ALA A 110 -23.33 -9.58 11.11
CA ALA A 110 -22.91 -9.60 9.72
C ALA A 110 -23.97 -9.01 8.78
N ARG A 111 -25.27 -9.35 8.98
CA ARG A 111 -26.35 -8.71 8.21
C ARG A 111 -26.46 -7.21 8.46
N LYS A 112 -26.24 -6.75 9.69
CA LYS A 112 -26.24 -5.32 10.02
C LYS A 112 -25.08 -4.61 9.33
N GLN A 113 -23.87 -5.15 9.44
CA GLN A 113 -22.69 -4.60 8.78
C GLN A 113 -22.84 -4.57 7.25
N ALA A 114 -23.42 -5.61 6.64
CA ALA A 114 -23.71 -5.60 5.20
C ALA A 114 -24.73 -4.51 4.80
N ARG A 115 -25.74 -4.25 5.64
CA ARG A 115 -26.70 -3.15 5.42
C ARG A 115 -26.04 -1.79 5.56
N ASP A 116 -25.22 -1.60 6.58
CA ASP A 116 -24.52 -0.35 6.84
C ASP A 116 -23.49 -0.06 5.72
N THR A 117 -22.78 -1.08 5.24
CA THR A 117 -21.85 -0.98 4.10
C THR A 117 -22.58 -0.60 2.81
N HIS A 118 -23.72 -1.23 2.54
CA HIS A 118 -24.53 -0.92 1.37
C HIS A 118 -25.15 0.49 1.45
N ALA A 119 -25.54 0.94 2.65
CA ALA A 119 -26.02 2.30 2.87
C ALA A 119 -24.91 3.33 2.60
N ALA A 120 -23.69 3.11 3.11
CA ALA A 120 -22.54 3.96 2.85
C ALA A 120 -22.14 3.97 1.36
N GLU A 121 -22.24 2.83 0.67
CA GLU A 121 -21.98 2.73 -0.76
C GLU A 121 -23.01 3.55 -1.58
N ILE A 122 -24.29 3.50 -1.21
CA ILE A 122 -25.34 4.31 -1.83
C ILE A 122 -25.09 5.81 -1.61
N GLU A 123 -24.74 6.20 -0.39
CA GLU A 123 -24.44 7.58 -0.02
C GLU A 123 -23.21 8.11 -0.79
N SER A 124 -22.16 7.29 -0.92
CA SER A 124 -20.94 7.62 -1.68
C SER A 124 -21.18 7.80 -3.19
N LYS A 125 -22.20 7.14 -3.74
CA LYS A 125 -22.56 7.25 -5.17
C LYS A 125 -23.39 8.49 -5.47
N GLY A 126 -23.67 9.34 -4.47
CA GLY A 126 -24.45 10.57 -4.65
C GLY A 126 -25.89 10.31 -5.10
N VAL A 127 -26.40 9.09 -4.92
CA VAL A 127 -27.81 8.78 -5.16
C VAL A 127 -28.58 9.29 -3.95
N LEU A 128 -28.81 10.60 -3.90
CA LEU A 128 -29.78 11.21 -2.99
C LEU A 128 -31.15 10.65 -3.37
N TRP A 129 -31.62 9.68 -2.58
CA TRP A 129 -33.01 9.27 -2.62
C TRP A 129 -33.80 10.36 -1.91
N ASP A 130 -34.33 11.31 -2.67
CA ASP A 130 -35.29 12.26 -2.12
C ASP A 130 -36.44 11.47 -1.48
N ARG A 131 -36.74 11.78 -0.21
CA ARG A 131 -37.94 11.27 0.45
C ARG A 131 -39.13 11.71 -0.40
N CYS A 132 -40.12 10.84 -0.58
CA CYS A 132 -41.35 11.33 -1.20
C CYS A 132 -41.97 12.42 -0.29
N GLU A 133 -42.53 13.47 -0.89
CA GLU A 133 -43.09 14.62 -0.15
C GLU A 133 -44.03 14.19 0.98
N SER A 134 -44.79 13.12 0.77
CA SER A 134 -45.68 12.55 1.79
C SER A 134 -44.94 11.98 3.00
N CYS A 135 -43.82 11.27 2.83
CA CYS A 135 -43.07 10.75 3.97
C CYS A 135 -42.26 11.85 4.66
N GLU A 136 -41.79 12.85 3.91
CA GLU A 136 -41.13 14.03 4.46
C GLU A 136 -42.08 14.86 5.34
N HIS A 137 -43.28 15.18 4.84
CA HIS A 137 -44.30 15.91 5.62
C HIS A 137 -44.76 15.15 6.86
N ASN A 138 -44.77 13.81 6.82
CA ASN A 138 -45.20 12.99 7.95
C ASN A 138 -44.06 12.60 8.91
N GLY A 139 -42.81 13.03 8.65
CA GLY A 139 -41.65 12.69 9.48
C GLY A 139 -41.33 11.19 9.53
N LYS A 140 -41.72 10.42 8.50
CA LYS A 140 -41.58 8.96 8.47
C LYS A 140 -40.44 8.50 7.58
N ASP A 141 -39.82 7.38 7.96
CA ASP A 141 -38.78 6.74 7.17
C ASP A 141 -39.36 6.18 5.87
N CYS A 142 -38.95 6.80 4.75
CA CYS A 142 -39.40 6.45 3.41
C CYS A 142 -38.57 5.29 2.89
N TRP A 143 -39.04 4.06 3.08
CA TRP A 143 -38.40 2.88 2.50
C TRP A 143 -38.97 2.61 1.10
N MET A 144 -38.19 2.97 0.08
CA MET A 144 -38.39 2.48 -1.28
C MET A 144 -37.89 1.04 -1.40
N SER A 145 -38.81 0.07 -1.47
CA SER A 145 -38.43 -1.30 -1.79
C SER A 145 -38.20 -1.42 -3.29
N THR A 146 -36.96 -1.58 -3.73
CA THR A 146 -36.63 -2.07 -5.07
C THR A 146 -36.94 -3.57 -5.13
N THR A 147 -38.22 -3.93 -5.08
CA THR A 147 -38.65 -5.30 -5.34
C THR A 147 -38.32 -5.63 -6.79
N ARG A 148 -37.16 -6.27 -7.00
CA ARG A 148 -36.75 -6.96 -8.23
C ARG A 148 -37.90 -7.88 -8.66
N GLY A 149 -38.75 -7.44 -9.57
CA GLY A 149 -39.84 -8.29 -10.06
C GLY A 149 -40.82 -7.60 -10.99
N TYR A 150 -41.13 -6.31 -10.77
CA TYR A 150 -42.13 -5.64 -11.60
C TYR A 150 -41.49 -4.66 -12.58
N ARG A 151 -41.44 -5.09 -13.84
CA ARG A 151 -41.22 -4.22 -14.98
C ARG A 151 -42.34 -3.15 -14.98
N GLN A 152 -41.92 -1.88 -14.87
CA GLN A 152 -42.61 -0.67 -15.35
C GLN A 152 -43.69 0.06 -14.53
N ARG A 153 -43.86 -0.11 -13.21
CA ARG A 153 -44.84 0.77 -12.50
C ARG A 153 -44.27 1.46 -11.26
N ALA A 154 -44.17 2.78 -11.40
CA ALA A 154 -44.14 3.85 -10.40
C ALA A 154 -43.27 3.61 -9.16
N TYR A 155 -42.24 4.46 -9.01
CA TYR A 155 -41.48 4.66 -7.78
C TYR A 155 -42.41 5.21 -6.69
N CYS A 156 -43.19 4.34 -6.05
CA CYS A 156 -44.03 4.70 -4.93
C CYS A 156 -43.44 4.06 -3.68
N CYS A 157 -43.25 4.85 -2.62
CA CYS A 157 -42.72 4.31 -1.38
C CYS A 157 -43.69 3.26 -0.83
N SER A 158 -43.15 2.29 -0.08
CA SER A 158 -43.95 1.16 0.43
C SER A 158 -45.13 1.58 1.31
N GLU A 159 -45.08 2.77 1.93
CA GLU A 159 -46.19 3.35 2.69
C GLU A 159 -47.27 3.98 1.79
N CYS A 160 -46.91 4.76 0.78
CA CYS A 160 -47.87 5.33 -0.18
C CYS A 160 -48.56 4.25 -0.99
N TYR A 161 -47.82 3.20 -1.36
CA TYR A 161 -48.37 2.00 -2.00
C TYR A 161 -49.39 1.30 -1.08
N ARG A 162 -49.03 1.06 0.19
CA ARG A 162 -49.96 0.44 1.17
C ARG A 162 -51.22 1.27 1.39
N ARG A 163 -51.11 2.60 1.34
CA ARG A 163 -52.24 3.52 1.53
C ARG A 163 -53.03 3.79 0.25
N GLN A 164 -52.66 3.16 -0.87
CA GLN A 164 -53.20 3.41 -2.21
C GLN A 164 -53.28 4.91 -2.57
N LYS A 165 -52.37 5.73 -2.02
CA LYS A 165 -52.31 7.15 -2.36
C LYS A 165 -51.51 7.30 -3.65
N LYS A 166 -52.01 8.11 -4.59
CA LYS A 166 -51.24 8.47 -5.79
C LYS A 166 -49.97 9.18 -5.34
N CYS A 167 -48.81 8.57 -5.59
CA CYS A 167 -47.53 9.25 -5.47
C CYS A 167 -47.47 10.31 -6.59
N SER A 168 -47.37 11.59 -6.23
CA SER A 168 -47.35 12.74 -7.15
C SER A 168 -46.08 12.86 -8.00
N HIS A 169 -45.15 11.91 -7.93
CA HIS A 169 -43.94 11.91 -8.76
C HIS A 169 -44.23 11.33 -10.15
N ASP A 170 -45.09 12.00 -10.92
CA ASP A 170 -45.07 11.91 -12.38
C ASP A 170 -43.92 12.77 -12.89
N LEU A 171 -42.68 12.33 -12.66
CA LEU A 171 -41.55 12.86 -13.42
C LEU A 171 -41.82 12.50 -14.89
N PRO A 172 -41.87 13.49 -15.80
CA PRO A 172 -42.22 13.23 -17.18
C PRO A 172 -41.21 12.25 -17.76
N ALA A 173 -41.67 11.17 -18.40
CA ALA A 173 -40.81 10.11 -18.93
C ALA A 173 -39.69 10.62 -19.87
N SER A 174 -39.79 11.86 -20.37
CA SER A 174 -38.76 12.57 -21.12
C SER A 174 -37.50 12.91 -20.29
N SER A 175 -37.62 13.28 -19.02
CA SER A 175 -36.47 13.64 -18.17
C SER A 175 -35.60 12.41 -17.85
N PHE A 176 -36.24 11.26 -17.62
CA PHE A 176 -35.54 10.00 -17.35
C PHE A 176 -34.77 9.50 -18.58
N ARG A 177 -35.34 9.63 -19.79
CA ARG A 177 -34.64 9.27 -21.03
C ARG A 177 -33.44 10.18 -21.29
N ALA A 178 -33.56 11.48 -21.00
CA ALA A 178 -32.44 12.43 -21.12
C ALA A 178 -31.31 12.10 -20.14
N GLN A 179 -31.62 11.78 -18.87
CA GLN A 179 -30.63 11.32 -17.89
C GLN A 179 -29.94 10.01 -18.30
N LEU A 180 -30.68 9.04 -18.85
CA LEU A 180 -30.09 7.80 -19.37
C LEU A 180 -29.17 8.03 -20.57
N ALA A 181 -29.50 8.99 -21.44
CA ALA A 181 -28.63 9.36 -22.55
C ALA A 181 -27.34 10.03 -22.05
N ALA A 182 -27.45 10.99 -21.12
CA ALA A 182 -26.29 11.67 -20.53
C ALA A 182 -25.35 10.70 -19.78
N THR A 183 -25.90 9.77 -19.01
CA THR A 183 -25.09 8.75 -18.31
C THR A 183 -24.40 7.78 -19.26
N ARG A 184 -25.04 7.38 -20.36
CA ARG A 184 -24.38 6.57 -21.40
C ARG A 184 -23.25 7.34 -22.08
N GLU A 185 -23.42 8.63 -22.35
CA GLU A 185 -22.37 9.44 -22.95
C GLU A 185 -21.15 9.57 -22.02
N ILE A 186 -21.37 9.75 -20.72
CA ILE A 186 -20.29 9.75 -19.71
C ILE A 186 -19.57 8.39 -19.70
N GLN A 187 -20.32 7.28 -19.63
CA GLN A 187 -19.74 5.94 -19.67
C GLN A 187 -18.94 5.67 -20.94
N ASP A 188 -19.40 6.17 -22.09
CA ASP A 188 -18.70 6.00 -23.36
C ASP A 188 -17.42 6.86 -23.40
N ARG A 189 -17.42 8.06 -22.80
CA ARG A 189 -16.21 8.88 -22.64
C ARG A 189 -15.20 8.19 -21.72
N GLU A 190 -15.64 7.65 -20.59
CA GLU A 190 -14.79 6.89 -19.67
C GLU A 190 -14.19 5.65 -20.33
N LYS A 191 -15.00 4.86 -21.04
CA LYS A 191 -14.52 3.70 -21.79
C LYS A 191 -13.48 4.04 -22.84
N ARG A 192 -13.57 5.21 -23.48
CA ARG A 192 -12.56 5.69 -24.44
C ARG A 192 -11.30 6.22 -23.77
N ALA A 193 -11.40 6.78 -22.57
CA ALA A 193 -10.26 7.33 -21.83
C ALA A 193 -9.42 6.25 -21.11
N LEU A 194 -10.05 5.18 -20.60
CA LEU A 194 -9.39 4.13 -19.83
C LEU A 194 -8.17 3.49 -20.55
N PRO A 195 -8.22 3.15 -21.85
CA PRO A 195 -7.06 2.58 -22.54
C PRO A 195 -5.88 3.55 -22.63
N ALA A 196 -6.14 4.85 -22.76
CA ALA A 196 -5.08 5.86 -22.82
C ALA A 196 -4.37 6.01 -21.47
N LEU A 197 -5.14 6.04 -20.37
CA LEU A 197 -4.60 6.07 -19.01
C LEU A 197 -3.81 4.80 -18.69
N ALA A 198 -4.29 3.62 -19.11
CA ALA A 198 -3.59 2.37 -18.93
C ALA A 198 -2.23 2.35 -19.67
N ARG A 199 -2.16 2.92 -20.88
CA ARG A 199 -0.89 3.06 -21.62
C ARG A 199 0.09 4.02 -20.94
N GLN A 200 -0.39 5.14 -20.42
CA GLN A 200 0.45 6.08 -19.66
C GLN A 200 1.00 5.45 -18.39
N ALA A 201 0.18 4.71 -17.65
CA ALA A 201 0.62 3.98 -16.46
C ALA A 201 1.69 2.92 -16.81
N ALA A 202 1.49 2.16 -17.89
CA ALA A 202 2.48 1.17 -18.36
C ALA A 202 3.80 1.83 -18.82
N GLU A 203 3.74 2.99 -19.48
CA GLU A 203 4.94 3.73 -19.88
C GLU A 203 5.71 4.26 -18.66
N GLU A 204 5.00 4.78 -17.66
CA GLU A 204 5.62 5.24 -16.41
C GLU A 204 6.25 4.08 -15.64
N GLU A 205 5.57 2.94 -15.56
CA GLU A 205 6.12 1.73 -14.95
C GLU A 205 7.37 1.24 -15.68
N ALA A 206 7.38 1.23 -17.01
CA ALA A 206 8.55 0.88 -17.81
C ALA A 206 9.73 1.83 -17.55
N LYS A 207 9.47 3.14 -17.42
CA LYS A 207 10.50 4.14 -17.05
C LYS A 207 11.07 3.88 -15.66
N ARG A 208 10.22 3.54 -14.68
CA ARG A 208 10.66 3.18 -13.32
C ARG A 208 11.53 1.92 -13.31
N GLN A 209 11.11 0.88 -14.04
CA GLN A 209 11.90 -0.35 -14.18
C GLN A 209 13.25 -0.09 -14.85
N GLN A 210 13.29 0.76 -15.90
CA GLN A 210 14.54 1.14 -16.55
C GLN A 210 15.47 1.93 -15.62
N ALA A 211 14.92 2.85 -14.81
CA ALA A 211 15.69 3.60 -13.82
C ALA A 211 16.26 2.67 -12.74
N GLN A 212 15.47 1.71 -12.26
CA GLN A 212 15.91 0.71 -11.30
C GLN A 212 17.04 -0.17 -11.87
N ALA A 213 16.89 -0.71 -13.08
CA ALA A 213 17.93 -1.52 -13.72
C ALA A 213 19.25 -0.74 -13.92
N LYS A 214 19.18 0.58 -14.17
CA LYS A 214 20.37 1.44 -14.24
C LYS A 214 21.03 1.63 -12.87
N ALA A 215 20.24 1.77 -11.80
CA ALA A 215 20.75 1.87 -10.43
C ALA A 215 21.44 0.56 -10.01
N ASP A 216 20.80 -0.58 -10.25
CA ASP A 216 21.34 -1.91 -9.92
C ASP A 216 22.66 -2.17 -10.67
N ARG A 217 22.72 -1.80 -11.96
CA ARG A 217 23.96 -1.92 -12.75
C ARG A 217 25.09 -1.03 -12.21
N LYS A 218 24.76 0.16 -11.71
CA LYS A 218 25.75 1.07 -11.10
C LYS A 218 26.27 0.48 -9.79
N GLU A 219 25.40 -0.05 -8.94
CA GLU A 219 25.78 -0.73 -7.70
C GLU A 219 26.68 -1.94 -7.97
N GLN A 220 26.35 -2.77 -8.97
CA GLN A 220 27.19 -3.89 -9.40
C GLN A 220 28.59 -3.46 -9.84
N LEU A 221 28.70 -2.36 -10.60
CA LEU A 221 30.00 -1.82 -11.02
C LEU A 221 30.81 -1.26 -9.85
N GLU A 222 30.16 -0.62 -8.88
CA GLU A 222 30.82 -0.14 -7.66
C GLU A 222 31.31 -1.30 -6.79
N GLU A 223 30.51 -2.36 -6.65
CA GLU A 223 30.91 -3.57 -5.93
C GLU A 223 32.05 -4.30 -6.63
N GLN A 224 32.02 -4.39 -7.97
CA GLN A 224 33.13 -4.95 -8.75
C GLN A 224 34.42 -4.15 -8.51
N ARG A 225 34.35 -2.81 -8.52
CA ARG A 225 35.51 -1.94 -8.22
C ARG A 225 36.04 -2.17 -6.80
N ARG A 226 35.16 -2.38 -5.82
CA ARG A 226 35.57 -2.70 -4.44
C ARG A 226 36.32 -4.03 -4.38
N GLN A 227 35.82 -5.06 -5.08
CA GLN A 227 36.49 -6.36 -5.14
C GLN A 227 37.86 -6.27 -5.82
N ASP A 228 37.97 -5.50 -6.91
CA ASP A 228 39.24 -5.30 -7.60
C ASP A 228 40.26 -4.53 -6.74
N LEU A 229 39.81 -3.52 -5.98
CA LEU A 229 40.66 -2.83 -5.00
C LEU A 229 41.14 -3.76 -3.88
N LEU A 230 40.28 -4.64 -3.38
CA LEU A 230 40.68 -5.63 -2.37
C LEU A 230 41.72 -6.61 -2.92
N LYS A 231 41.53 -7.10 -4.15
CA LYS A 231 42.52 -7.96 -4.82
C LYS A 231 43.85 -7.25 -5.04
N LEU A 232 43.83 -5.97 -5.41
CA LEU A 232 45.04 -5.17 -5.58
C LEU A 232 45.79 -5.04 -4.24
N LYS A 233 45.09 -4.67 -3.16
CA LYS A 233 45.68 -4.59 -1.81
C LYS A 233 46.25 -5.93 -1.35
N GLN A 234 45.59 -7.04 -1.67
CA GLN A 234 46.10 -8.37 -1.34
C GLN A 234 47.43 -8.64 -2.07
N ARG A 235 47.52 -8.33 -3.36
CA ARG A 235 48.76 -8.44 -4.13
C ARG A 235 49.86 -7.53 -3.60
N GLU A 236 49.55 -6.31 -3.19
CA GLU A 236 50.52 -5.40 -2.55
C GLU A 236 51.08 -5.98 -1.25
N LEU A 237 50.23 -6.62 -0.44
CA LEU A 237 50.67 -7.29 0.78
C LEU A 237 51.53 -8.53 0.48
N GLU A 238 51.21 -9.30 -0.55
CA GLU A 238 52.01 -10.43 -1.02
C GLU A 238 53.41 -9.97 -1.46
N VAL A 239 53.49 -8.92 -2.31
CA VAL A 239 54.77 -8.34 -2.74
C VAL A 239 55.59 -7.84 -1.54
N ARG A 240 54.96 -7.15 -0.59
CA ARG A 240 55.65 -6.71 0.65
C ARG A 240 56.14 -7.88 1.50
N ALA A 241 55.39 -8.98 1.54
CA ALA A 241 55.81 -10.17 2.27
C ALA A 241 57.03 -10.84 1.62
N ASP A 242 57.07 -10.88 0.28
CA ASP A 242 58.20 -11.41 -0.50
C ASP A 242 59.44 -10.51 -0.36
N GLU A 243 59.27 -9.18 -0.41
CA GLU A 243 60.34 -8.22 -0.11
C GLU A 243 60.90 -8.41 1.31
N ALA A 244 60.03 -8.59 2.31
CA ALA A 244 60.46 -8.87 3.68
C ALA A 244 61.14 -10.25 3.82
N ALA A 245 60.75 -11.25 3.01
CA ALA A 245 61.41 -12.55 2.97
C ALA A 245 62.83 -12.43 2.39
N THR A 246 62.97 -11.78 1.22
CA THR A 246 64.28 -11.55 0.58
C THR A 246 65.21 -10.72 1.46
N GLN A 247 64.71 -9.70 2.16
CA GLN A 247 65.49 -8.93 3.14
C GLN A 247 65.98 -9.81 4.30
N ARG A 248 65.15 -10.70 4.84
CA ARG A 248 65.54 -11.64 5.91
C ARG A 248 66.61 -12.60 5.43
N GLU A 249 66.51 -13.11 4.21
CA GLU A 249 67.55 -13.97 3.61
C GLU A 249 68.87 -13.23 3.43
N TYR A 250 68.82 -11.98 2.96
CA TYR A 250 69.99 -11.12 2.80
C TYR A 250 70.69 -10.86 4.14
N ILE A 251 69.95 -10.42 5.17
CA ILE A 251 70.48 -10.20 6.52
C ILE A 251 71.05 -11.51 7.09
N GLY A 252 70.33 -12.62 6.94
CA GLY A 252 70.80 -13.95 7.36
C GLY A 252 72.10 -14.37 6.65
N GLY A 253 72.26 -14.03 5.37
CA GLY A 253 73.49 -14.23 4.62
C GLY A 253 74.66 -13.42 5.16
N GLN A 254 74.44 -12.13 5.43
CA GLN A 254 75.44 -11.24 6.03
C GLN A 254 75.89 -11.72 7.42
N LEU A 255 74.95 -12.16 8.25
CA LEU A 255 75.27 -12.72 9.57
C LEU A 255 76.11 -14.00 9.48
N ARG A 256 75.79 -14.91 8.53
CA ARG A 256 76.61 -16.11 8.29
C ARG A 256 78.02 -15.79 7.81
N LEU A 257 78.17 -14.80 6.92
CA LEU A 257 79.49 -14.32 6.48
C LEU A 257 80.31 -13.76 7.64
N ALA A 258 79.69 -12.92 8.48
CA ALA A 258 80.32 -12.37 9.68
C ALA A 258 80.75 -13.49 10.65
N GLU A 259 79.92 -14.50 10.85
CA GLU A 259 80.24 -15.65 11.71
C GLU A 259 81.46 -16.44 11.19
N MET A 260 81.56 -16.66 9.87
CA MET A 260 82.74 -17.30 9.28
C MET A 260 84.02 -16.49 9.50
N HIS A 261 83.98 -15.16 9.37
CA HIS A 261 85.13 -14.30 9.64
C HIS A 261 85.58 -14.34 11.11
N LEU A 262 84.62 -14.42 12.04
CA LEU A 262 84.91 -14.55 13.47
C LEU A 262 85.50 -15.93 13.81
N ARG A 263 85.01 -17.02 13.20
CA ARG A 263 85.54 -18.38 13.41
C ARG A 263 86.89 -18.62 12.72
N GLY A 264 87.14 -17.97 11.59
CA GLY A 264 88.34 -18.17 10.76
C GLY A 264 89.55 -17.33 11.14
N SER A 265 89.42 -16.40 12.09
CA SER A 265 90.55 -15.61 12.57
C SER A 265 91.46 -16.50 13.43
N PRO A 266 92.69 -16.84 12.96
CA PRO A 266 93.59 -17.67 13.75
C PRO A 266 93.85 -16.97 15.07
N LYS A 267 93.65 -17.68 16.19
CA LYS A 267 94.00 -17.23 17.54
C LYS A 267 95.50 -16.88 17.57
N LYS A 268 95.85 -15.67 17.16
CA LYS A 268 97.10 -15.06 17.58
C LYS A 268 96.91 -14.76 19.05
N ALA A 269 97.45 -15.64 19.89
CA ALA A 269 97.59 -15.41 21.32
C ALA A 269 98.26 -14.04 21.50
N GLY A 270 97.50 -13.08 22.02
CA GLY A 270 97.92 -11.71 22.27
C GLY A 270 97.21 -11.20 23.53
N PRO A 271 97.84 -10.29 24.28
CA PRO A 271 98.07 -10.41 25.71
C PRO A 271 96.83 -10.14 26.56
N SER A 272 96.81 -10.75 27.75
CA SER A 272 95.85 -10.55 28.82
C SER A 272 95.65 -9.06 29.11
N LEU A 273 94.50 -8.50 28.71
CA LEU A 273 94.01 -7.24 29.23
C LEU A 273 93.03 -7.56 30.36
N GLY A 274 93.40 -7.10 31.56
CA GLY A 274 92.70 -7.32 32.81
C GLY A 274 91.32 -6.65 32.90
N PRO A 275 90.57 -6.93 33.97
CA PRO A 275 89.18 -6.50 34.09
C PRO A 275 89.11 -5.01 34.44
N ILE A 276 88.50 -4.23 33.55
CA ILE A 276 87.93 -2.92 33.88
C ILE A 276 86.42 -3.09 33.64
N ILE A 277 85.69 -3.38 34.70
CA ILE A 277 84.23 -3.28 34.76
C ILE A 277 83.97 -2.24 35.84
N GLU A 278 83.74 -0.99 35.43
CA GLU A 278 83.03 -0.01 36.24
C GLU A 278 81.84 0.47 35.40
N GLU A 279 80.66 0.11 35.91
CA GLU A 279 79.46 0.93 36.03
C GLU A 279 79.11 1.88 34.88
N VAL A 280 78.10 1.49 34.10
CA VAL A 280 77.10 2.45 33.59
C VAL A 280 75.74 1.76 33.60
N GLU A 281 75.01 1.89 34.72
CA GLU A 281 73.56 1.86 34.76
C GLU A 281 73.04 3.27 34.41
N GLU A 282 72.33 3.40 33.29
CA GLU A 282 71.09 4.20 33.14
C GLU A 282 70.44 3.96 31.76
#